data_AF-A0A6N3UP09-F1
#
_entry.id   AF-A0A6N3UP09-F1
#
_cell.length_a   1.000
_cell.length_b   1.000
_cell.length_c   1.000
_cell.angle_alpha   90.00
_cell.angle_beta   90.00
_cell.angle_gamma   90.00
#
_symmetry.space_group_name_H-M   'P 1'
#
loop_
_entity.id
_entity.type
_entity.pdbx_description
1 polymer ?
#
loop_
_entity_poly.entity_id
_entity_poly.type
_entity_poly.pdbx_seq_one_letter_code
_entity_poly.pdbx_strand_id
1 'polypeptide(L)'
;MLTFQLDALSTLALALLLLGLGAQLKKRSYWLRQLCVPAPVIGGFGFALLIWLLRDRQLLDLTLDTSLQTPLMVAFFTTVGLGGSLGLLRKGGKLLFIYLGACWGLALVQNVVGVSVAKALGIDPLLGIMAGAVSLEGGFGAA
;
A
#
# COMPACT_ATOMS: atom_id res chain seq x y z
N MET A 1 23.83 20.50 0.30
CA MET A 1 22.60 19.79 -0.02
C MET A 1 22.14 20.19 -1.42
N LEU A 2 22.18 19.25 -2.37
CA LEU A 2 21.69 19.47 -3.74
C LEU A 2 20.17 19.32 -3.74
N THR A 3 19.43 20.31 -4.24
CA THR A 3 17.97 20.27 -4.34
C THR A 3 17.55 19.95 -5.77
N PHE A 4 16.83 18.84 -5.98
CA PHE A 4 16.27 18.47 -7.26
C PHE A 4 14.75 18.34 -7.18
N GLN A 5 14.06 18.90 -8.17
CA GLN A 5 12.61 18.77 -8.30
C GLN A 5 12.29 17.99 -9.57
N LEU A 6 11.59 16.87 -9.42
CA LEU A 6 11.08 16.08 -10.53
C LEU A 6 9.66 16.55 -10.81
N ASP A 7 9.42 16.95 -12.06
CA ASP A 7 8.07 17.26 -12.55
C ASP A 7 7.20 15.99 -12.59
N ALA A 8 5.90 16.17 -12.84
CA ALA A 8 4.94 15.07 -12.83
C ALA A 8 5.31 13.93 -13.80
N LEU A 9 5.83 14.26 -14.99
CA LEU A 9 6.18 13.26 -16.01
C LEU A 9 7.40 12.44 -15.59
N SER A 10 8.47 13.11 -15.12
CA SER A 10 9.68 12.42 -14.66
C SER A 10 9.47 11.63 -13.38
N THR A 11 8.62 12.12 -12.46
CA THR A 11 8.20 11.39 -11.26
C THR A 11 7.47 10.11 -11.64
N LEU A 12 6.55 10.16 -12.61
CA LEU A 12 5.84 8.98 -13.10
C LEU A 12 6.79 8.00 -13.81
N ALA A 13 7.70 8.51 -14.64
CA ALA A 13 8.72 7.68 -15.29
C ALA A 13 9.60 6.95 -14.26
N LEU A 14 10.03 7.66 -13.21
CA LEU A 14 10.76 7.07 -12.09
C LEU A 14 9.94 5.99 -11.39
N ALA A 15 8.66 6.24 -11.11
CA ALA A 15 7.77 5.25 -10.49
C ALA A 15 7.64 3.97 -11.34
N LEU A 16 7.53 4.10 -12.67
CA LEU A 16 7.51 2.95 -13.59
C LEU A 16 8.84 2.19 -13.61
N LEU A 17 9.97 2.90 -13.58
CA LEU A 17 11.29 2.28 -13.48
C LEU A 17 11.44 1.49 -12.17
N LEU A 18 11.05 2.08 -11.04
CA LEU A 18 11.07 1.43 -9.73
C LEU A 18 10.16 0.20 -9.70
N LEU A 19 8.98 0.27 -10.32
CA LEU A 19 8.08 -0.88 -10.47
C LEU A 19 8.73 -2.01 -11.27
N GLY A 20 9.37 -1.67 -12.41
CA GLY A 20 10.09 -2.61 -13.24
C GLY A 20 11.26 -3.28 -12.50
N LEU A 21 12.06 -2.49 -11.79
CA LEU A 21 13.15 -2.98 -10.93
C LEU A 21 12.62 -3.91 -9.84
N GLY A 22 11.59 -3.49 -9.10
CA GLY A 22 10.95 -4.31 -8.07
C GLY A 22 10.43 -5.65 -8.60
N ALA A 23 9.87 -5.65 -9.81
CA ALA A 23 9.43 -6.88 -10.48
C ALA A 23 10.60 -7.79 -10.86
N GLN A 24 11.71 -7.24 -11.34
CA GLN A 24 12.92 -8.00 -11.65
C GLN A 24 13.57 -8.59 -10.38
N LEU A 25 13.69 -7.81 -9.31
CA LEU A 25 14.20 -8.29 -8.02
C LEU A 25 13.31 -9.40 -7.46
N LYS A 26 11.98 -9.24 -7.50
CA LYS A 26 11.03 -10.28 -7.11
C LYS A 26 11.27 -11.58 -7.88
N LYS A 27 11.45 -11.51 -9.20
CA LYS A 27 11.69 -12.71 -10.03
C LYS A 27 12.97 -13.47 -9.65
N ARG A 28 14.02 -12.77 -9.21
CA ARG A 28 15.32 -13.39 -8.87
C ARG A 28 15.37 -13.93 -7.44
N SER A 29 14.70 -13.27 -6.48
CA SER A 29 14.75 -13.68 -5.08
C SER A 29 13.70 -14.75 -4.74
N TYR A 30 14.13 -15.87 -4.17
CA TYR A 30 13.22 -16.89 -3.64
C TYR A 30 12.38 -16.35 -2.47
N TRP A 31 13.02 -15.68 -1.51
CA TRP A 31 12.37 -15.13 -0.32
C TRP A 31 11.28 -14.10 -0.65
N LEU A 32 11.55 -13.16 -1.56
CA LEU A 32 10.56 -12.13 -1.95
C LEU A 32 9.33 -12.74 -2.64
N ARG A 33 9.50 -13.89 -3.32
CA ARG A 33 8.38 -14.64 -3.89
C ARG A 33 7.61 -15.40 -2.83
N GLN A 34 8.31 -16.09 -1.93
CA GLN A 34 7.71 -16.89 -0.87
C GLN A 34 6.92 -16.04 0.14
N LEU A 35 7.40 -14.83 0.45
CA LEU A 35 6.71 -13.85 1.29
C LEU A 35 5.64 -13.04 0.53
N CYS A 36 5.38 -13.35 -0.74
CA CYS A 36 4.40 -12.67 -1.59
C CYS A 36 4.57 -11.15 -1.69
N VAL A 37 5.75 -10.60 -1.42
CA VAL A 37 5.97 -9.14 -1.41
C VAL A 37 5.68 -8.55 -2.80
N PRO A 38 4.83 -7.52 -2.93
CA PRO A 38 4.54 -6.91 -4.22
C PRO A 38 5.74 -6.19 -4.83
N ALA A 39 5.81 -6.19 -6.16
CA ALA A 39 6.84 -5.46 -6.90
C ALA A 39 6.87 -3.94 -6.60
N PRO A 40 5.72 -3.22 -6.51
CA PRO A 40 5.72 -1.80 -6.15
C PRO A 40 6.39 -1.52 -4.80
N VAL A 41 6.19 -2.41 -3.82
CA VAL A 41 6.75 -2.26 -2.46
C VAL A 41 8.26 -2.45 -2.50
N ILE A 42 8.74 -3.47 -3.20
CA ILE A 42 10.19 -3.75 -3.30
C ILE A 42 10.92 -2.55 -3.92
N GLY A 43 10.42 -2.02 -5.04
CA GLY A 43 11.01 -0.87 -5.72
C GLY A 43 10.88 0.42 -4.93
N GLY A 44 9.66 0.74 -4.48
CA GLY A 44 9.34 1.98 -3.78
C GLY A 44 9.98 2.07 -2.40
N PHE A 45 9.92 1.01 -1.59
CA PHE A 45 10.55 1.00 -0.27
C PHE A 45 12.08 1.08 -0.34
N GLY A 46 12.68 0.37 -1.30
CA GLY A 46 14.12 0.47 -1.56
C GLY A 46 14.55 1.89 -1.95
N PHE A 47 13.77 2.55 -2.82
CA PHE A 47 13.99 3.94 -3.18
C PHE A 47 13.81 4.90 -1.99
N ALA A 48 12.75 4.73 -1.19
CA ALA A 48 12.48 5.54 -0.02
C ALA A 48 13.63 5.47 1.01
N LEU A 49 14.16 4.27 1.28
CA LEU A 49 15.32 4.08 2.14
C LEU A 49 16.57 4.79 1.61
N LEU A 50 16.82 4.70 0.29
CA LEU A 50 17.96 5.36 -0.35
C LEU A 50 17.87 6.88 -0.23
N ILE A 51 16.71 7.47 -0.58
CA ILE A 51 16.50 8.92 -0.50
C ILE A 51 16.56 9.40 0.96
N TRP A 52 15.98 8.65 1.89
CA TRP A 52 16.07 8.95 3.32
C TRP A 52 17.53 9.00 3.79
N LEU A 53 18.35 8.01 3.43
CA LEU A 53 19.77 7.98 3.79
C LEU A 53 20.56 9.15 3.17
N LEU A 54 20.29 9.50 1.91
CA LEU A 54 20.94 10.65 1.27
C LEU A 54 20.55 11.99 1.90
N ARG A 55 19.28 12.11 2.33
CA ARG A 55 18.78 13.30 3.01
C ARG A 55 19.35 13.42 4.42
N ASP A 56 19.45 12.32 5.16
CA ASP A 56 20.08 12.26 6.50
C ASP A 56 21.55 12.73 6.44
N ARG A 57 22.28 12.36 5.39
CA ARG A 57 23.65 12.81 5.14
C ARG A 57 23.76 14.23 4.54
N GLN A 58 22.64 14.94 4.40
CA GLN A 58 22.55 16.29 3.81
C GLN A 58 23.10 16.41 2.37
N LEU A 59 23.15 15.30 1.64
CA LEU A 59 23.71 15.23 0.29
C LEU A 59 22.68 15.68 -0.75
N LEU A 60 21.46 15.15 -0.65
CA LEU A 60 20.42 15.30 -1.65
C LEU A 60 19.09 15.59 -0.98
N ASP A 61 18.37 16.57 -1.52
CA ASP A 61 16.98 16.83 -1.21
C ASP A 61 16.15 16.74 -2.49
N LEU A 62 15.29 15.72 -2.55
CA LEU A 62 14.52 15.38 -3.74
C LEU A 62 13.05 15.65 -3.48
N THR A 63 12.42 16.50 -4.28
CA THR A 63 10.98 16.74 -4.25
C THR A 63 10.32 16.14 -5.48
N LEU A 64 9.31 15.31 -5.26
CA LEU A 64 8.55 14.64 -6.31
C LEU A 64 7.21 15.34 -6.52
N ASP A 65 6.85 15.63 -7.76
CA ASP A 65 5.51 16.08 -8.11
C ASP A 65 4.56 14.89 -8.26
N THR A 66 3.65 14.74 -7.30
CA THR A 66 2.67 13.63 -7.25
C THR A 66 1.30 14.01 -7.81
N SER A 67 1.18 15.09 -8.58
CA SER A 67 -0.09 15.56 -9.16
C SER A 67 -0.84 14.50 -9.97
N LEU A 68 -0.13 13.55 -10.60
CA LEU A 68 -0.72 12.44 -11.35
C LEU A 68 -1.21 11.27 -10.48
N GLN A 69 -0.86 11.22 -9.18
CA GLN A 69 -1.26 10.13 -8.29
C GLN A 69 -2.78 10.05 -8.15
N THR A 70 -3.43 11.16 -7.81
CA THR A 70 -4.88 11.21 -7.60
C THR A 70 -5.69 10.78 -8.83
N PRO A 71 -5.49 11.33 -10.03
CA PRO A 71 -6.26 10.90 -11.20
C PRO A 71 -6.00 9.44 -11.57
N LEU A 72 -4.78 8.93 -11.39
CA LEU A 72 -4.47 7.51 -11.61
C LEU A 72 -5.16 6.59 -10.59
N MET A 73 -5.20 6.98 -9.32
CA MET A 73 -5.94 6.26 -8.28
C MET A 73 -7.44 6.24 -8.59
N VAL A 74 -8.02 7.38 -9.00
CA VAL A 74 -9.43 7.45 -9.40
C VAL A 74 -9.70 6.53 -10.58
N ALA A 75 -8.87 6.55 -11.63
CA ALA A 75 -9.01 5.66 -12.77
C ALA A 75 -8.91 4.17 -12.34
N PHE A 76 -7.94 3.82 -11.49
CA PHE A 76 -7.77 2.47 -10.96
C PHE A 76 -9.00 2.01 -10.17
N PHE A 77 -9.43 2.75 -9.15
CA PHE A 77 -10.58 2.36 -8.34
C PHE A 77 -11.89 2.36 -9.13
N THR A 78 -12.04 3.27 -10.10
CA THR A 78 -13.20 3.26 -11.00
C THR A 78 -13.23 1.98 -11.83
N THR A 79 -12.11 1.56 -12.41
CA THR A 79 -12.04 0.32 -13.20
C THR A 79 -12.25 -0.94 -12.34
N VAL A 80 -11.72 -0.99 -11.12
CA VAL A 80 -12.02 -2.06 -10.15
C VAL A 80 -13.51 -2.10 -9.83
N GLY A 81 -14.13 -0.94 -9.59
CA GLY A 81 -15.56 -0.82 -9.34
C GLY A 81 -16.41 -1.30 -10.52
N LEU A 82 -16.04 -0.93 -11.75
CA LEU A 82 -16.70 -1.38 -12.98
C LEU A 82 -16.56 -2.89 -13.21
N GLY A 83 -15.48 -3.51 -12.72
CA GLY A 83 -15.31 -4.97 -12.71
C GLY A 83 -16.27 -5.70 -11.75
N GLY A 84 -16.93 -4.97 -10.83
CA GLY A 84 -17.94 -5.52 -9.94
C GLY A 84 -19.21 -5.93 -10.68
N SER A 85 -19.65 -7.17 -10.49
CA SER A 85 -20.90 -7.66 -11.08
C SER A 85 -21.97 -7.88 -10.02
N LEU A 86 -23.11 -7.19 -10.16
CA LEU A 86 -24.32 -7.47 -9.36
C LEU A 86 -24.79 -8.93 -9.52
N GLY A 87 -24.48 -9.57 -10.66
CA GLY A 87 -24.74 -10.98 -10.90
C GLY A 87 -23.88 -11.89 -10.01
N LEU A 88 -22.59 -11.59 -9.84
CA LEU A 88 -21.72 -12.32 -8.90
C LEU A 88 -22.19 -12.14 -7.45
N LEU A 89 -22.61 -10.92 -7.08
CA LEU A 89 -23.16 -10.64 -5.76
C LEU A 89 -24.41 -11.47 -5.47
N ARG A 90 -25.33 -11.56 -6.43
CA ARG A 90 -26.54 -12.40 -6.33
C ARG A 90 -26.20 -13.90 -6.23
N LYS A 91 -25.20 -14.38 -7.00
CA LYS A 91 -24.73 -15.78 -6.91
C LYS A 91 -24.16 -16.11 -5.52
N GLY A 92 -23.52 -15.16 -4.86
CA GLY A 92 -23.01 -15.33 -3.49
C GLY A 92 -24.11 -15.54 -2.45
N GLY A 93 -25.31 -15.01 -2.70
CA GLY A 93 -26.51 -15.27 -1.90
C GLY A 93 -26.33 -15.03 -0.40
N LYS A 94 -26.99 -15.86 0.42
CA LYS A 94 -26.93 -15.75 1.89
C LYS A 94 -25.52 -15.96 2.47
N LEU A 95 -24.72 -16.85 1.86
CA LEU A 95 -23.36 -17.15 2.29
C LEU A 95 -22.44 -15.93 2.19
N LEU A 96 -22.58 -15.12 1.14
CA LEU A 96 -21.81 -13.88 0.99
C LEU A 96 -22.06 -12.91 2.14
N PHE A 97 -23.32 -12.72 2.56
CA PHE A 97 -23.63 -11.82 3.67
C PHE A 97 -23.14 -12.34 5.01
N ILE A 98 -23.20 -13.66 5.24
CA ILE A 98 -22.61 -14.28 6.44
C ILE A 98 -21.09 -14.08 6.45
N TYR A 99 -20.43 -14.30 5.31
CA TYR A 99 -19.00 -14.08 5.15
C TYR A 99 -18.62 -12.61 5.41
N LEU A 100 -19.34 -11.65 4.82
CA LEU A 100 -19.12 -10.22 5.06
C LEU A 100 -19.28 -9.85 6.53
N GLY A 101 -20.32 -10.37 7.19
CA GLY A 101 -20.53 -10.15 8.62
C GLY A 101 -19.38 -10.71 9.46
N ALA A 102 -18.86 -11.89 9.11
CA ALA A 102 -17.70 -12.49 9.78
C ALA A 102 -16.42 -11.67 9.58
N CYS A 103 -16.15 -11.19 8.36
CA CYS A 103 -15.03 -10.30 8.06
C CYS A 103 -15.10 -9.01 8.88
N TRP A 104 -16.25 -8.32 8.86
CA TRP A 104 -16.44 -7.11 9.68
C TRP A 104 -16.29 -7.37 11.18
N GLY A 105 -16.84 -8.49 11.68
CA GLY A 105 -16.65 -8.89 13.07
C GLY A 105 -15.17 -9.07 13.41
N LEU A 106 -14.42 -9.75 12.54
CA LEU A 106 -12.98 -9.93 12.70
C LEU A 106 -12.22 -8.60 12.63
N ALA A 107 -12.56 -7.71 11.70
CA ALA A 107 -11.98 -6.38 11.56
C ALA A 107 -12.14 -5.53 12.84
N LEU A 108 -13.34 -5.57 13.44
CA LEU A 108 -13.60 -4.91 14.71
C LEU A 108 -12.72 -5.48 15.83
N VAL A 109 -12.61 -6.81 15.93
CA VAL A 109 -11.72 -7.45 16.92
C VAL A 109 -10.26 -7.06 16.68
N GLN A 110 -9.79 -7.09 15.43
CA GLN A 110 -8.42 -6.70 15.07
C GLN A 110 -8.11 -5.26 15.47
N ASN A 111 -9.03 -4.32 15.22
CA ASN A 111 -8.85 -2.92 15.61
C ASN A 111 -8.90 -2.73 17.13
N VAL A 112 -9.79 -3.42 17.85
CA VAL A 112 -9.82 -3.37 19.32
C VAL A 112 -8.52 -3.89 19.92
N VAL A 113 -8.03 -5.03 19.42
CA VAL A 113 -6.74 -5.59 19.86
C VAL A 113 -5.60 -4.63 19.53
N GLY A 114 -5.50 -4.13 18.29
CA GLY A 114 -4.46 -3.20 17.87
C GLY A 114 -4.43 -1.92 18.71
N VAL A 115 -5.59 -1.28 18.90
CA VAL A 115 -5.73 -0.06 19.72
C VAL A 115 -5.42 -0.32 21.19
N SER A 116 -5.88 -1.44 21.75
CA SER A 116 -5.65 -1.76 23.17
C SER A 116 -4.17 -2.00 23.46
N VAL A 117 -3.46 -2.72 22.58
CA VAL A 117 -2.01 -2.93 22.67
C VAL A 117 -1.26 -1.62 22.48
N ALA A 118 -1.64 -0.79 21.51
CA ALA A 118 -1.04 0.54 21.32
C ALA A 118 -1.15 1.41 22.58
N LYS A 119 -2.33 1.45 23.21
CA LYS A 119 -2.54 2.16 24.47
C LYS A 119 -1.73 1.57 25.63
N ALA A 120 -1.64 0.24 25.74
CA ALA A 120 -0.85 -0.42 26.77
C ALA A 120 0.65 -0.12 26.64
N LEU A 121 1.14 0.06 25.41
CA LEU A 121 2.52 0.47 25.12
C LEU A 121 2.75 1.98 25.20
N GLY A 122 1.71 2.79 25.45
CA GLY A 122 1.80 4.24 25.52
C GLY A 122 2.03 4.93 24.17
N ILE A 123 1.71 4.27 23.06
CA ILE A 123 1.84 4.82 21.70
C ILE A 123 0.47 5.25 21.14
N ASP A 124 0.49 5.99 20.03
CA ASP A 124 -0.73 6.51 19.40
C ASP A 124 -1.69 5.37 18.99
N PRO A 125 -2.96 5.39 19.44
CA PRO A 125 -3.98 4.42 19.05
C PRO A 125 -4.16 4.22 17.54
N LEU A 126 -3.92 5.24 16.72
CA LEU A 126 -4.02 5.17 15.26
C LEU A 126 -3.00 4.19 14.68
N LEU A 127 -1.81 4.09 15.27
CA LEU A 127 -0.83 3.06 14.88
C LEU A 127 -1.36 1.65 15.16
N GLY A 128 -2.14 1.49 16.23
CA GLY A 128 -2.85 0.25 16.53
C GLY A 128 -3.86 -0.14 15.45
N ILE A 129 -4.59 0.84 14.89
CA ILE A 129 -5.52 0.59 13.76
C ILE A 129 -4.74 0.23 12.49
N MET A 130 -3.63 0.92 12.21
CA MET A 130 -2.78 0.63 11.05
C MET A 130 -2.23 -0.80 11.12
N ALA A 131 -1.81 -1.25 12.30
CA ALA A 131 -1.31 -2.62 12.54
C ALA A 131 -2.42 -3.68 12.62
N GLY A 132 -3.67 -3.28 12.81
CA GLY A 132 -4.84 -4.14 12.92
C GLY A 132 -5.48 -4.43 11.55
N ALA A 133 -6.74 -4.02 11.38
CA ALA A 133 -7.52 -4.36 10.19
C ALA A 133 -6.93 -3.81 8.89
N VAL A 134 -6.28 -2.64 8.92
CA VAL A 134 -5.71 -2.03 7.70
C VAL A 134 -4.61 -2.90 7.09
N SER A 135 -3.75 -3.49 7.92
CA SER A 135 -2.67 -4.38 7.46
C SER A 135 -3.15 -5.79 7.09
N LEU A 136 -4.24 -6.26 7.70
CA LEU A 136 -4.70 -7.65 7.58
C LEU A 136 -5.84 -7.85 6.59
N GLU A 137 -6.65 -6.82 6.35
CA GLU A 137 -7.81 -6.84 5.46
C GLU A 137 -7.57 -6.00 4.20
N GLY A 138 -6.62 -5.06 4.24
CA GLY A 138 -6.21 -4.23 3.11
C GLY A 138 -5.10 -4.85 2.26
N GLY A 139 -5.18 -4.67 0.94
CA GLY A 139 -4.07 -4.92 0.01
C GLY A 139 -3.26 -3.65 -0.26
N PHE A 140 -2.04 -3.79 -0.78
CA PHE A 140 -1.14 -2.65 -1.09
C PHE A 140 -1.69 -1.61 -2.09
N GLY A 141 -2.81 -1.88 -2.75
CA GLY A 141 -3.52 -0.95 -3.64
C GLY A 141 -4.93 -0.58 -3.17
N ALA A 142 -5.30 -0.92 -1.94
CA ALA A 142 -6.59 -0.58 -1.34
C ALA A 142 -6.49 0.59 -0.33
N ALA A 143 -5.33 1.25 -0.28
CA ALA A 143 -5.05 2.43 0.53
C ALA A 143 -4.71 3.63 -0.36
#